data_AF-A0A355D6D0-F1
#
_entry.id   AF-A0A355D6D0-F1
#
_cell.length_a   1.000
_cell.length_b   1.000
_cell.length_c   1.000
_cell.angle_alpha   90.00
_cell.angle_beta   90.00
_cell.angle_gamma   90.00
#
_symmetry.space_group_name_H-M   'P 1'
#
loop_
_entity.id
_entity.type
_entity.pdbx_description
1 polymer ?
#
loop_
_entity_poly.entity_id
_entity_poly.type
_entity_poly.pdbx_seq_one_letter_code
_entity_poly.pdbx_strand_id
1 'polypeptide(L)'
;MKKNDMLTAIGFVIAIVLVFYGMLNGGSLKLFFDVPSLAITVGGSFGALLMSYPMNEIKRFIKVAAQAFKEDGTSKVDNIALFVNLSKKARRDGLLSLEEDIQEISNEFVKKGLNMIVD
;
A
#
# COMPACT_ATOMS: atom_id res chain seq x y z
N MET A 1 2.57 15.50 0.65
CA MET A 1 3.05 14.82 1.89
C MET A 1 2.24 13.55 2.04
N LYS A 2 2.86 12.36 2.10
CA LYS A 2 2.15 11.09 2.31
C LYS A 2 1.39 11.17 3.63
N LYS A 3 0.07 11.02 3.60
CA LYS A 3 -0.74 10.90 4.81
C LYS A 3 -0.63 9.45 5.28
N ASN A 4 -0.61 9.23 6.59
CA ASN A 4 -0.65 7.87 7.11
C ASN A 4 -2.12 7.43 7.14
N ASP A 5 -2.40 6.19 6.73
CA ASP A 5 -3.75 5.64 6.89
C ASP A 5 -3.99 5.36 8.38
N MET A 6 -4.53 6.37 9.06
CA MET A 6 -4.78 6.32 10.50
C MET A 6 -5.81 5.25 10.84
N LEU A 7 -6.78 4.96 9.97
CA LEU A 7 -7.81 3.96 10.23
C LEU A 7 -7.22 2.56 10.21
N THR A 8 -6.35 2.25 9.24
CA THR A 8 -5.65 0.96 9.20
C THR A 8 -4.79 0.75 10.45
N ALA A 9 -4.07 1.78 10.91
CA ALA A 9 -3.29 1.71 12.14
C ALA A 9 -4.16 1.56 13.40
N ILE A 10 -5.21 2.36 13.54
CA ILE A 10 -6.13 2.31 14.69
C ILE A 10 -6.87 0.98 14.74
N GLY A 11 -7.37 0.48 13.61
CA GLY A 11 -8.06 -0.80 13.52
C GLY A 11 -7.14 -1.97 13.92
N PHE A 12 -5.88 -1.95 13.48
CA PHE A 12 -4.89 -2.94 13.89
C PHE A 12 -4.65 -2.94 15.40
N VAL A 13 -4.52 -1.76 16.01
CA VAL A 13 -4.35 -1.62 17.46
C VAL A 13 -5.59 -2.11 18.22
N ILE A 14 -6.80 -1.73 17.78
CA ILE A 14 -8.06 -2.18 18.40
C ILE A 14 -8.16 -3.70 18.35
N ALA A 15 -7.87 -4.32 17.20
CA ALA A 15 -7.91 -5.77 17.05
C ALA A 15 -6.99 -6.47 18.06
N ILE A 16 -5.74 -6.00 18.18
CA ILE A 16 -4.77 -6.52 19.16
C ILE A 16 -5.31 -6.38 20.59
N VAL A 17 -5.77 -5.17 20.96
CA VAL A 17 -6.27 -4.90 22.32
C VAL A 17 -7.46 -5.79 22.68
N LEU A 18 -8.41 -6.00 21.77
CA LEU A 18 -9.56 -6.86 22.00
C LEU A 18 -9.18 -8.33 22.15
N VAL A 19 -8.20 -8.81 21.36
CA VAL A 19 -7.66 -10.17 21.51
C VAL A 19 -7.01 -10.34 22.88
N PHE A 20 -6.14 -9.41 23.28
CA PHE A 20 -5.49 -9.44 24.60
C PHE A 20 -6.51 -9.35 25.74
N TYR A 21 -7.54 -8.50 25.60
CA TYR A 21 -8.64 -8.42 26.57
C TYR A 21 -9.37 -9.76 26.72
N GLY A 22 -9.65 -10.46 25.61
CA GLY A 22 -10.22 -11.81 25.65
C GLY A 22 -9.32 -12.82 26.36
N MET A 23 -8.01 -12.78 26.10
CA MET A 23 -7.04 -13.68 26.73
C MET A 23 -6.97 -13.49 28.25
N LEU A 24 -7.02 -12.23 28.73
CA LEU A 24 -7.00 -11.91 30.16
C LEU A 24 -8.23 -12.42 30.91
N ASN A 25 -9.40 -12.44 30.26
CA ASN A 25 -10.63 -12.96 30.84
C ASN A 25 -10.74 -14.50 30.75
N GLY A 26 -9.98 -15.13 29.84
CA GLY A 26 -9.99 -16.57 29.60
C GLY A 26 -9.05 -17.40 30.48
N GLY A 27 -8.21 -16.76 31.31
CA GLY A 27 -7.28 -17.44 32.22
C GLY A 27 -5.86 -16.87 32.18
N SER A 28 -4.86 -17.71 32.43
CA SER A 28 -3.46 -17.28 32.42
C SER A 28 -2.94 -17.05 31.01
N LEU A 29 -2.29 -15.90 30.75
CA LEU A 29 -1.61 -15.60 29.48
C LEU A 29 -0.59 -16.68 29.06
N LYS A 30 -0.02 -17.41 30.03
CA LYS A 30 0.92 -18.51 29.75
C LYS A 30 0.29 -19.67 28.97
N LEU A 31 -1.04 -19.84 29.05
CA LEU A 31 -1.75 -20.89 28.30
C LEU A 31 -1.71 -20.65 26.78
N PHE A 32 -1.52 -19.40 26.36
CA PHE A 32 -1.50 -19.02 24.95
C PHE A 32 -0.08 -18.98 24.37
N PHE A 33 0.96 -19.14 25.20
CA PHE A 33 2.36 -19.09 24.77
C PHE A 33 2.99 -20.48 24.80
N ASP A 34 2.64 -21.28 23.80
CA ASP A 34 3.17 -22.64 23.63
C ASP A 34 4.20 -22.69 22.49
N VAL A 35 5.46 -22.97 22.85
CA VAL A 35 6.60 -22.96 21.91
C VAL A 35 6.44 -23.99 20.79
N PRO A 36 6.04 -25.26 21.05
CA PRO A 36 5.71 -26.23 20.00
C PRO A 36 4.64 -25.73 19.02
N SER A 37 3.53 -25.19 19.52
CA SER A 37 2.45 -24.68 18.66
C SER A 37 2.92 -23.53 17.77
N LEU A 38 3.74 -22.62 18.31
CA LEU A 38 4.37 -21.55 17.52
C LEU A 38 5.30 -22.09 16.43
N ALA A 39 6.10 -23.11 16.73
CA ALA A 39 6.98 -23.72 15.73
C ALA A 39 6.19 -24.36 14.57
N ILE A 40 5.07 -25.01 14.86
CA ILE A 40 4.21 -25.64 13.84
C ILE A 40 3.51 -24.57 13.00
N THR A 41 2.89 -23.57 13.61
CA THR A 41 2.13 -22.55 12.89
C THR A 41 3.03 -21.55 12.16
N VAL A 42 4.00 -20.95 12.83
CA VAL A 42 4.91 -19.96 12.22
C VAL A 42 5.91 -20.66 11.31
N GLY A 43 6.56 -21.72 11.78
CA GLY A 43 7.53 -22.47 10.98
C GLY A 43 6.88 -23.17 9.79
N GLY A 44 5.71 -23.78 9.98
CA GLY A 44 4.96 -24.43 8.90
C GLY A 44 4.46 -23.46 7.85
N SER A 45 3.87 -22.32 8.25
CA SER A 45 3.44 -21.29 7.30
C SER A 45 4.62 -20.65 6.57
N PHE A 46 5.74 -20.40 7.26
CA PHE A 46 6.95 -19.88 6.63
C PHE A 46 7.57 -20.88 5.65
N GLY A 47 7.59 -22.17 5.99
CA GLY A 47 8.00 -23.23 5.07
C GLY A 47 7.11 -23.32 3.83
N ALA A 48 5.79 -23.23 4.01
CA ALA A 48 4.83 -23.19 2.91
C ALA A 48 5.01 -21.95 2.00
N LEU A 49 5.35 -20.79 2.59
CA LEU A 49 5.67 -19.57 1.85
C LEU A 49 6.93 -19.76 0.99
N LEU A 50 8.00 -20.34 1.55
CA LEU A 50 9.23 -20.63 0.81
C LEU A 50 9.03 -21.65 -0.30
N MET A 51 8.12 -22.60 -0.12
CA MET A 51 7.75 -23.57 -1.15
C MET A 51 6.93 -22.92 -2.29
N SER A 52 6.03 -22.01 -1.94
CA SER A 52 5.07 -21.43 -2.89
C SER A 52 5.61 -20.23 -3.67
N TYR A 53 6.55 -19.47 -3.12
CA TYR A 53 6.98 -18.18 -3.69
C TYR A 53 8.50 -18.07 -3.82
N PRO A 54 9.02 -17.48 -4.91
CA PRO A 54 10.44 -17.19 -5.03
C PRO A 54 10.86 -16.13 -3.98
N MET A 55 12.10 -16.23 -3.50
CA MET A 55 12.65 -15.35 -2.45
C MET A 55 12.52 -13.85 -2.79
N ASN A 56 12.54 -13.48 -4.07
CA ASN A 56 12.36 -12.10 -4.51
C ASN A 56 10.95 -11.55 -4.23
N GLU A 57 9.92 -12.39 -4.31
CA GLU A 57 8.53 -11.99 -4.00
C GLU A 57 8.31 -11.87 -2.50
N ILE A 58 8.86 -12.79 -1.70
CA ILE A 58 8.80 -12.73 -0.23
C ILE A 58 9.43 -11.43 0.28
N LYS A 59 10.57 -11.01 -0.28
CA LYS A 59 11.20 -9.72 0.06
C LYS A 59 10.34 -8.53 -0.34
N ARG A 60 9.63 -8.60 -1.48
CA ARG A 60 8.70 -7.55 -1.93
C ARG A 60 7.46 -7.45 -1.05
N PHE A 61 6.96 -8.57 -0.52
CA PHE A 61 5.80 -8.60 0.36
C PHE A 61 5.94 -7.65 1.54
N ILE A 62 7.10 -7.62 2.22
CA ILE A 62 7.34 -6.71 3.35
C ILE A 62 7.13 -5.24 2.95
N LYS A 63 7.63 -4.86 1.76
CA LYS A 63 7.48 -3.50 1.23
C LYS A 63 6.02 -3.16 0.90
N VAL A 64 5.28 -4.12 0.36
CA VAL A 64 3.86 -3.95 0.01
C VAL A 64 2.98 -3.93 1.26
N ALA A 65 3.24 -4.81 2.24
CA ALA A 65 2.56 -4.81 3.53
C ALA A 65 2.75 -3.46 4.25
N ALA A 66 3.94 -2.88 4.20
CA ALA A 66 4.20 -1.55 4.75
C ALA A 66 3.49 -0.42 3.97
N GLN A 67 3.15 -0.63 2.69
CA GLN A 67 2.38 0.33 1.91
C GLN A 67 0.91 0.36 2.32
N ALA A 68 0.36 -0.74 2.86
CA ALA A 68 -1.02 -0.78 3.35
C ALA A 68 -1.30 0.21 4.50
N PHE A 69 -0.27 0.61 5.26
CA PHE A 69 -0.38 1.62 6.32
C PHE A 69 -0.17 3.05 5.83
N LYS A 70 0.07 3.24 4.53
CA LYS A 70 0.32 4.55 3.92
C LYS A 70 -0.85 4.93 3.03
N GLU A 71 -1.35 6.14 3.20
CA GLU A 71 -2.39 6.69 2.35
C GLU A 71 -1.74 7.48 1.21
N ASP A 72 -2.19 7.22 -0.03
CA ASP A 72 -1.82 8.06 -1.17
C ASP A 72 -2.57 9.39 -1.05
N GLY A 73 -1.82 10.44 -0.71
CA GLY A 73 -2.36 11.78 -0.44
C GLY A 73 -2.87 12.55 -1.67
N THR A 74 -3.07 11.88 -2.80
CA THR A 74 -3.56 12.50 -4.03
C THR A 74 -5.08 12.52 -4.02
N SER A 75 -5.68 13.71 -3.96
CA SER A 75 -7.13 13.85 -4.02
C SER A 75 -7.63 13.42 -5.40
N LYS A 76 -8.69 12.59 -5.41
CA LYS A 76 -9.37 12.22 -6.67
C LYS A 76 -9.87 13.45 -7.42
N VAL A 77 -10.27 14.49 -6.69
CA VAL A 77 -10.73 15.76 -7.27
C VAL A 77 -9.59 16.49 -7.99
N ASP A 78 -8.40 16.51 -7.38
CA ASP A 78 -7.22 17.14 -7.98
C ASP A 78 -6.80 16.41 -9.25
N ASN A 79 -6.90 15.07 -9.26
CA ASN A 79 -6.64 14.29 -10.47
C ASN A 79 -7.64 14.62 -11.59
N ILE A 80 -8.94 14.75 -11.29
CA ILE A 80 -9.95 15.14 -12.29
C ILE A 80 -9.62 16.53 -12.85
N ALA A 81 -9.32 17.49 -11.99
CA ALA A 81 -8.95 18.84 -12.42
C ALA A 81 -7.69 18.84 -13.30
N LEU A 82 -6.68 18.06 -12.92
CA LEU A 82 -5.46 17.86 -13.71
C LEU A 82 -5.78 17.33 -15.12
N PHE A 83 -6.54 16.23 -15.24
CA PHE A 83 -6.90 15.65 -16.53
C PHE A 83 -7.74 16.60 -17.41
N VAL A 84 -8.66 17.36 -16.82
CA VAL A 84 -9.44 18.37 -17.55
C VAL A 84 -8.55 19.48 -18.08
N ASN A 85 -7.59 19.96 -17.29
CA ASN A 85 -6.65 21.01 -17.71
C ASN A 85 -5.73 20.52 -18.84
N LEU A 86 -5.14 19.33 -18.69
CA LEU A 86 -4.32 18.70 -19.72
C LEU A 86 -5.11 18.51 -21.02
N SER A 87 -6.36 18.06 -20.95
CA SER A 87 -7.22 17.87 -22.13
C SER A 87 -7.54 19.18 -22.85
N LYS A 88 -7.79 20.26 -22.09
CA LYS A 88 -8.04 21.59 -22.67
C LYS A 88 -6.79 22.14 -23.36
N LYS A 89 -5.62 21.99 -22.75
CA LYS A 89 -4.33 22.42 -23.33
C LYS A 89 -4.03 21.64 -24.60
N ALA A 90 -4.10 20.31 -24.55
CA ALA A 90 -3.93 19.43 -25.71
C ALA A 90 -4.84 19.82 -26.89
N ARG A 91 -6.09 20.19 -26.61
CA ARG A 91 -7.05 20.59 -27.65
C ARG A 91 -6.76 21.96 -28.25
N ARG A 92 -6.24 22.91 -27.48
CA ARG A 92 -5.97 24.28 -27.95
C ARG A 92 -4.60 24.42 -28.59
N ASP A 93 -3.60 23.85 -27.95
CA ASP A 93 -2.19 24.12 -28.20
C ASP A 93 -1.46 22.88 -28.79
N GLY A 94 -2.15 21.75 -28.92
CA GLY A 94 -1.63 20.50 -29.48
C GLY A 94 -0.93 19.60 -28.43
N LEU A 95 -0.57 18.37 -28.82
CA LEU A 95 -0.02 17.36 -27.88
C LEU A 95 1.38 17.71 -27.36
N LEU A 96 2.25 18.32 -28.18
CA LEU A 96 3.59 18.74 -27.74
C LEU A 96 3.57 19.76 -26.60
N SER A 97 2.50 20.55 -26.49
CA SER A 97 2.35 21.53 -25.40
C SER A 97 2.28 20.89 -24.01
N LEU A 98 2.10 19.57 -23.94
CA LEU A 98 2.03 18.82 -22.68
C LEU A 98 3.41 18.46 -22.13
N GLU A 99 4.51 18.52 -22.90
CA GLU A 99 5.85 18.10 -22.44
C GLU A 99 6.30 18.82 -21.16
N GLU A 100 6.07 20.13 -21.09
CA GLU A 100 6.42 20.96 -19.94
C GLU A 100 5.63 20.52 -18.68
N ASP A 101 4.33 20.27 -18.84
CA ASP A 101 3.44 19.89 -17.73
C ASP A 101 3.73 18.46 -17.24
N ILE A 102 4.13 17.55 -18.14
CA ILE A 102 4.44 16.15 -17.81
C ILE A 102 5.60 16.06 -16.82
N GLN A 103 6.56 16.99 -16.86
CA GLN A 103 7.69 16.99 -15.92
C GLN A 103 7.26 17.30 -14.48
N GLU A 104 6.22 18.12 -14.30
CA GLU A 104 5.72 18.55 -12.99
C GLU A 104 4.76 17.55 -12.33
N ILE A 105 4.25 16.55 -13.09
CA ILE A 105 3.33 15.55 -12.56
C ILE A 105 4.08 14.59 -11.63
N SER A 106 3.65 14.56 -10.37
CA SER A 106 4.20 13.69 -9.32
C SER A 106 3.80 12.20 -9.46
N ASN A 107 2.72 11.91 -10.18
CA ASN A 107 2.25 10.54 -10.38
C ASN A 107 2.95 9.88 -11.57
N GLU A 108 3.89 8.99 -11.28
CA GLU A 108 4.66 8.21 -12.26
C GLU A 108 3.80 7.46 -13.28
N PHE A 109 2.61 6.97 -12.88
CA PHE A 109 1.71 6.28 -13.81
C PHE A 109 1.15 7.23 -14.86
N VAL A 110 0.69 8.41 -14.43
CA VAL A 110 0.14 9.44 -15.33
C VAL A 110 1.24 10.00 -16.23
N LYS A 111 2.42 10.28 -15.66
CA LYS A 111 3.60 10.75 -16.38
C LYS A 111 4.01 9.80 -17.51
N LYS A 112 4.10 8.51 -17.20
CA LYS A 112 4.40 7.48 -18.21
C LYS A 112 3.32 7.40 -19.29
N GLY A 113 2.04 7.46 -18.90
CA GLY A 113 0.91 7.47 -19.83
C GLY A 113 0.98 8.61 -20.84
N LEU A 114 1.25 9.83 -20.35
CA LEU A 114 1.34 11.01 -21.19
C LEU A 114 2.59 11.00 -22.09
N ASN A 115 3.74 10.54 -21.58
CA ASN A 115 4.94 10.37 -22.40
C ASN A 115 4.68 9.46 -23.61
N MET A 116 3.94 8.36 -23.44
CA MET A 116 3.58 7.44 -24.54
C MET A 116 2.60 8.03 -25.57
N ILE A 117 1.97 9.17 -25.29
CA ILE A 117 1.05 9.85 -26.21
C ILE A 117 1.77 10.97 -26.96
N VAL A 118 2.82 11.52 -26.36
CA VAL A 118 3.63 12.61 -26.90
C VAL A 118 4.76 12.07 -27.79
N ASP A 119 5.42 10.99 -27.38
CA ASP A 119 6.30 10.15 -28.24
C ASP A 119 5.48 9.34 -29.24
#